data_AF-M4C1U7-F1
#
_entry.id   AF-M4C1U7-F1
#
_cell.length_a   1.000
_cell.length_b   1.000
_cell.length_c   1.000
_cell.angle_alpha   90.00
_cell.angle_beta   90.00
_cell.angle_gamma   90.00
#
_symmetry.space_group_name_H-M   'P 1'
#
loop_
_entity.id
_entity.type
_entity.pdbx_description
1 polymer ?
#
loop_
_entity_poly.entity_id
_entity_poly.type
_entity_poly.pdbx_seq_one_letter_code
_entity_poly.pdbx_strand_id
1 'polypeptide(L)'
;MERAIQVKAEALRNVTVQSVKQLMTLFHQQYVTAYYDAVADKLQHSPYTQAMLNVLSLSLCRQICRLLRSASHHKKVIVLDCDNTLWGGAVAEVGASGIALAPRFLALQRFIVAQQERGMLIALCSKNMLADVTEAFTQRRGDMILKIDQHVSAVKANWQPKSENITQLAEELSLGK
;
A
#
# COMPACT_ATOMS: atom_id res chain seq x y z
N MET A 1 -8.81 16.34 -23.53
CA MET A 1 -9.99 15.49 -23.76
C MET A 1 -10.16 14.45 -22.65
N GLU A 2 -9.20 13.56 -22.40
CA GLU A 2 -9.30 12.49 -21.39
C GLU A 2 -9.64 12.99 -19.97
N ARG A 3 -8.97 14.06 -19.49
CA ARG A 3 -9.26 14.66 -18.17
C ARG A 3 -10.69 15.18 -18.04
N ALA A 4 -11.27 15.72 -19.11
CA ALA A 4 -12.64 16.23 -19.09
C ALA A 4 -13.67 15.09 -19.06
N ILE A 5 -13.38 13.97 -19.74
CA ILE A 5 -14.20 12.75 -19.69
C ILE A 5 -14.12 12.13 -18.29
N GLN A 6 -12.90 12.05 -17.72
CA GLN A 6 -12.69 11.51 -16.39
C GLN A 6 -13.47 12.29 -15.33
N VAL A 7 -13.37 13.63 -15.32
CA VAL A 7 -14.10 14.48 -14.36
C VAL A 7 -15.61 14.30 -14.50
N LYS A 8 -16.14 14.25 -15.73
CA LYS A 8 -17.57 14.03 -15.95
C LYS A 8 -18.03 12.65 -15.47
N ALA A 9 -17.21 11.62 -15.70
CA ALA A 9 -17.55 10.26 -15.31
C ALA A 9 -17.42 10.02 -13.80
N GLU A 10 -16.47 10.67 -13.14
CA GLU A 10 -16.33 10.66 -11.68
C GLU A 10 -17.54 11.31 -10.96
N ALA A 11 -18.25 12.21 -11.64
CA ALA A 11 -19.49 12.80 -11.15
C ALA A 11 -20.72 11.86 -11.29
N LEU A 12 -20.63 10.78 -12.07
CA LEU A 12 -21.72 9.84 -12.27
C LEU A 12 -21.71 8.74 -11.21
N ARG A 13 -22.86 8.52 -10.58
CA ARG A 13 -23.04 7.39 -9.65
C ARG A 13 -22.97 6.07 -10.41
N ASN A 14 -22.32 5.07 -9.82
CA ASN A 14 -22.15 3.72 -10.35
C ASN A 14 -21.34 3.61 -11.66
N VAL A 15 -20.66 4.67 -12.06
CA VAL A 15 -19.70 4.63 -13.17
C VAL A 15 -18.29 4.59 -12.59
N THR A 16 -17.48 3.63 -13.03
CA THR A 16 -16.05 3.60 -12.74
C THR A 16 -15.29 3.83 -14.05
N VAL A 17 -14.30 4.72 -14.01
CA VAL A 17 -13.40 4.97 -15.14
C VAL A 17 -12.00 4.58 -14.78
N GLN A 18 -11.31 4.03 -15.76
CA GLN A 18 -9.88 3.82 -15.73
C GLN A 18 -9.21 4.65 -16.81
N SER A 19 -8.25 5.49 -16.43
CA SER A 19 -7.48 6.27 -17.40
C SER A 19 -6.49 5.39 -18.15
N VAL A 20 -6.24 5.74 -19.41
CA VAL A 20 -5.20 5.11 -20.24
C VAL A 20 -3.84 5.34 -19.58
N LYS A 21 -3.60 6.53 -19.03
CA LYS A 21 -2.39 6.84 -18.28
C LYS A 21 -2.09 5.82 -17.17
N GLN A 22 -3.10 5.44 -16.39
CA GLN A 22 -2.93 4.46 -15.32
C GLN A 22 -2.66 3.06 -15.86
N LEU A 23 -3.36 2.64 -16.93
CA LEU A 23 -3.12 1.35 -17.58
C LEU A 23 -1.72 1.25 -18.16
N MET A 24 -1.26 2.29 -18.87
CA MET A 24 0.09 2.34 -19.43
C MET A 24 1.16 2.35 -18.33
N THR A 25 0.89 2.99 -17.20
CA THR A 25 1.80 2.95 -16.05
C THR A 25 1.91 1.52 -15.50
N LEU A 26 0.79 0.81 -15.33
CA LEU A 26 0.80 -0.59 -14.88
C LEU A 26 1.49 -1.51 -15.90
N PHE A 27 1.29 -1.27 -17.19
CA PHE A 27 1.92 -2.02 -18.27
C PHE A 27 3.44 -1.84 -18.24
N HIS A 28 3.94 -0.60 -18.25
CA HIS A 28 5.38 -0.32 -18.23
C HIS A 28 6.09 -0.75 -16.94
N GLN A 29 5.36 -0.95 -15.84
CA GLN A 29 5.91 -1.52 -14.60
C GLN A 29 6.22 -3.02 -14.72
N GLN A 30 5.57 -3.73 -15.64
CA GLN A 30 5.62 -5.20 -15.74
C GLN A 30 6.24 -5.68 -17.06
N TYR A 31 6.11 -4.88 -18.12
CA TYR A 31 6.45 -5.27 -19.48
C TYR A 31 7.27 -4.17 -20.17
N VAL A 32 8.20 -4.62 -21.02
CA VAL A 32 9.01 -3.75 -21.91
C VAL A 32 8.62 -3.95 -23.38
N THR A 33 7.69 -4.87 -23.66
CA THR A 33 7.21 -5.20 -25.01
C THR A 33 6.21 -4.16 -25.53
N ALA A 34 5.90 -4.22 -26.83
CA ALA A 34 4.83 -3.42 -27.40
C ALA A 34 3.47 -3.83 -26.81
N TYR A 35 2.62 -2.85 -26.50
CA TYR A 35 1.25 -3.08 -26.03
C TYR A 35 0.26 -3.29 -27.19
N TYR A 36 0.61 -2.85 -28.39
CA TYR A 36 -0.25 -2.82 -29.58
C TYR A 36 0.31 -3.70 -30.70
N ASP A 37 -0.56 -4.46 -31.35
CA ASP A 37 -0.29 -5.30 -32.51
C ASP A 37 -1.16 -4.86 -33.69
N ALA A 38 -0.52 -4.19 -34.66
CA ALA A 38 -1.21 -3.67 -35.84
C ALA A 38 -1.71 -4.77 -36.79
N VAL A 39 -1.05 -5.93 -36.80
CA VAL A 39 -1.45 -7.06 -37.66
C VAL A 39 -2.69 -7.71 -37.07
N ALA A 40 -2.70 -7.96 -35.77
CA ALA A 40 -3.86 -8.51 -35.07
C ALA A 40 -5.07 -7.56 -35.12
N ASP A 41 -4.85 -6.24 -35.02
CA ASP A 41 -5.94 -5.25 -35.18
C ASP A 41 -6.56 -5.34 -36.57
N LYS A 42 -5.73 -5.38 -37.62
CA LYS A 42 -6.20 -5.41 -39.01
C LYS A 42 -6.93 -6.71 -39.37
N LEU A 43 -6.47 -7.84 -38.84
CA LEU A 43 -7.01 -9.15 -39.20
C LEU A 43 -8.22 -9.56 -38.36
N GLN A 44 -8.25 -9.17 -37.08
CA GLN A 44 -9.18 -9.70 -36.09
C GLN A 44 -9.83 -8.63 -35.20
N HIS A 45 -9.50 -7.35 -35.39
CA HIS A 45 -9.93 -6.26 -34.50
C HIS A 45 -9.55 -6.49 -33.03
N SER A 46 -8.42 -7.16 -32.82
CA SER A 46 -7.83 -7.40 -31.51
C SER A 46 -6.48 -6.67 -31.42
N PRO A 47 -6.48 -5.36 -31.15
CA PRO A 47 -5.28 -4.52 -31.24
C PRO A 47 -4.24 -4.76 -30.15
N TYR A 48 -4.57 -5.45 -29.07
CA TYR A 48 -3.72 -5.53 -27.89
C TYR A 48 -2.93 -6.84 -27.83
N THR A 49 -1.65 -6.73 -27.50
CA THR A 49 -0.81 -7.91 -27.24
C THR A 49 -1.28 -8.64 -25.99
N GLN A 50 -0.90 -9.91 -25.83
CA GLN A 50 -1.23 -10.70 -24.63
C GLN A 50 -0.80 -9.99 -23.33
N ALA A 51 0.35 -9.31 -23.36
CA ALA A 51 0.84 -8.53 -22.21
C ALA A 51 -0.13 -7.40 -21.83
N MET A 52 -0.65 -6.67 -22.82
CA MET A 52 -1.62 -5.61 -22.56
C MET A 52 -2.98 -6.17 -22.13
N LEU A 53 -3.43 -7.28 -22.74
CA LEU A 53 -4.65 -7.98 -22.33
C LEU A 53 -4.58 -8.45 -20.87
N ASN A 54 -3.42 -8.93 -20.40
CA ASN A 54 -3.24 -9.30 -18.99
C ASN A 54 -3.43 -8.08 -18.06
N VAL A 55 -2.84 -6.92 -18.40
CA VAL A 55 -2.97 -5.70 -17.60
C VAL A 55 -4.41 -5.21 -17.58
N LEU A 56 -5.07 -5.17 -18.74
CA LEU A 56 -6.48 -4.79 -18.86
C LEU A 56 -7.37 -5.73 -18.04
N SER A 57 -7.18 -7.04 -18.17
CA SER A 57 -7.97 -8.06 -17.48
C SER A 57 -7.82 -7.95 -15.97
N LEU A 58 -6.57 -7.87 -15.46
CA LEU A 58 -6.33 -7.71 -14.03
C LEU A 58 -6.93 -6.42 -13.49
N SER A 59 -6.85 -5.35 -14.26
CA SER A 59 -7.37 -4.06 -13.84
C SER A 59 -8.90 -4.04 -13.80
N LEU A 60 -9.55 -4.61 -14.81
CA LEU A 60 -11.00 -4.79 -14.84
C LEU A 60 -11.47 -5.71 -13.71
N CYS A 61 -10.81 -6.86 -13.50
CA CYS A 61 -11.13 -7.77 -12.41
C CYS A 61 -11.04 -7.08 -11.05
N ARG A 62 -10.02 -6.24 -10.81
CA ARG A 62 -9.93 -5.46 -9.56
C ARG A 62 -11.10 -4.49 -9.38
N GLN A 63 -11.58 -3.87 -10.46
CA GLN A 63 -12.75 -2.99 -10.39
C GLN A 63 -14.02 -3.76 -10.08
N ILE A 64 -14.25 -4.89 -10.76
CA ILE A 64 -15.39 -5.78 -10.49
C ILE A 64 -15.34 -6.25 -9.04
N CYS A 65 -14.19 -6.78 -8.58
CA CYS A 65 -14.02 -7.22 -7.21
C CYS A 65 -14.19 -6.10 -6.18
N ARG A 66 -13.94 -4.83 -6.54
CA ARG A 66 -14.21 -3.67 -5.68
C ARG A 66 -15.70 -3.37 -5.60
N LEU A 67 -16.42 -3.42 -6.72
CA LEU A 67 -17.86 -3.17 -6.79
C LEU A 67 -18.67 -4.26 -6.08
N LEU A 68 -18.24 -5.52 -6.22
CA LEU A 68 -18.91 -6.68 -5.61
C LEU A 68 -18.52 -6.87 -4.13
N ARG A 69 -17.55 -6.11 -3.61
CA ARG A 69 -17.11 -6.22 -2.23
C ARG A 69 -18.17 -5.66 -1.29
N SER A 70 -18.72 -6.50 -0.42
CA SER A 70 -19.58 -6.04 0.68
C SER A 70 -18.84 -5.03 1.57
N ALA A 71 -19.56 -4.04 2.09
CA ALA A 71 -19.02 -3.01 2.98
C ALA A 71 -18.28 -3.61 4.20
N SER A 72 -18.70 -4.80 4.66
CA SER A 72 -18.08 -5.56 5.74
C SER A 72 -16.64 -6.02 5.44
N HIS A 73 -16.23 -6.09 4.17
CA HIS A 73 -14.91 -6.58 3.75
C HIS A 73 -13.87 -5.47 3.52
N HIS A 74 -14.17 -4.22 3.88
CA HIS A 74 -13.18 -3.15 3.82
C HIS A 74 -12.10 -3.36 4.87
N LYS A 75 -10.84 -3.25 4.43
CA LYS A 75 -9.70 -3.28 5.34
C LYS A 75 -9.66 -1.95 6.09
N LYS A 76 -9.63 -2.00 7.42
CA LYS A 76 -9.65 -0.82 8.30
C LYS A 76 -8.31 -0.53 8.96
N VAL A 77 -7.37 -1.47 8.93
CA VAL A 77 -6.09 -1.39 9.61
C VAL A 77 -4.95 -1.84 8.70
N ILE A 78 -3.80 -1.18 8.81
CA ILE A 78 -2.51 -1.62 8.28
C ILE A 78 -1.61 -1.95 9.47
N VAL A 79 -1.13 -3.19 9.51
CA VAL A 79 -0.15 -3.63 10.50
C VAL A 79 1.22 -3.69 9.85
N LEU A 80 2.21 -3.05 10.46
CA LEU A 80 3.56 -2.89 9.90
C LEU A 80 4.61 -3.53 10.81
N ASP A 81 5.63 -4.10 10.19
CA ASP A 81 6.87 -4.43 10.86
C ASP A 81 7.77 -3.18 10.97
N CYS A 82 8.82 -3.22 11.78
CA CYS A 82 9.77 -2.12 11.96
C CYS A 82 11.05 -2.34 11.14
N ASP A 83 11.93 -3.24 11.61
CA ASP A 83 13.22 -3.49 10.98
C ASP A 83 13.08 -3.98 9.52
N ASN A 84 13.89 -3.42 8.64
CA ASN A 84 13.86 -3.63 7.18
C ASN A 84 12.51 -3.34 6.50
N THR A 85 11.58 -2.68 7.21
CA THR A 85 10.26 -2.28 6.70
C THR A 85 10.08 -0.77 6.78
N LEU A 86 10.14 -0.19 7.99
CA LEU A 86 10.06 1.26 8.20
C LEU A 86 11.41 1.96 8.08
N TRP A 87 12.49 1.21 8.28
CA TRP A 87 13.88 1.62 8.12
C TRP A 87 14.72 0.41 7.74
N GLY A 88 15.98 0.61 7.38
CA GLY A 88 16.93 -0.47 7.10
C GLY A 88 17.83 -0.76 8.29
N GLY A 89 18.19 -2.03 8.45
CA GLY A 89 18.99 -2.52 9.59
C GLY A 89 18.11 -2.99 10.75
N ALA A 90 18.68 -3.87 11.57
CA ALA A 90 18.07 -4.32 12.82
C ALA A 90 18.41 -3.33 13.94
N VAL A 91 17.42 -2.66 14.51
CA VAL A 91 17.66 -1.59 15.49
C VAL A 91 18.46 -2.06 16.71
N ALA A 92 18.29 -3.31 17.13
CA ALA A 92 19.04 -3.90 18.24
C ALA A 92 20.55 -4.04 17.94
N GLU A 93 20.93 -4.13 16.65
CA GLU A 93 22.33 -4.31 16.22
C GLU A 93 22.99 -2.97 15.89
N VAL A 94 22.28 -2.09 15.19
CA VAL A 94 22.84 -0.82 14.69
C VAL A 94 22.52 0.39 15.57
N GLY A 95 21.63 0.22 16.55
CA GLY A 95 21.09 1.29 17.38
C GLY A 95 20.19 2.27 16.61
N ALA A 96 19.48 3.12 17.35
CA ALA A 96 18.57 4.13 16.78
C ALA A 96 19.26 5.11 15.81
N SER A 97 20.52 5.46 16.06
CA SER A 97 21.30 6.33 15.16
C SER A 97 21.79 5.62 13.89
N GLY A 98 21.95 4.29 13.92
CA GLY A 98 22.50 3.51 12.80
C GLY A 98 21.47 3.04 11.77
N ILE A 99 20.17 3.16 12.05
CA ILE A 99 19.14 2.73 11.09
C ILE A 99 19.15 3.57 9.80
N ALA A 100 18.91 2.91 8.67
CA ALA A 100 18.96 3.53 7.34
C ALA A 100 17.58 4.03 6.90
N LEU A 101 17.49 5.29 6.47
CA LEU A 101 16.26 5.91 5.96
C LEU A 101 16.36 6.19 4.45
N ALA A 102 16.73 5.18 3.68
CA ALA A 102 16.76 5.23 2.23
C ALA A 102 15.40 5.65 1.63
N PRO A 103 15.37 6.22 0.40
CA PRO A 103 14.14 6.75 -0.22
C PRO A 103 12.96 5.78 -0.25
N ARG A 104 13.20 4.47 -0.35
CA ARG A 104 12.16 3.42 -0.31
C ARG A 104 11.41 3.37 1.03
N PHE A 105 12.11 3.53 2.14
CA PHE A 105 11.52 3.50 3.48
C PHE A 105 10.69 4.75 3.72
N LEU A 106 11.23 5.92 3.34
CA LEU A 106 10.50 7.18 3.41
C LEU A 106 9.27 7.20 2.47
N ALA A 107 9.35 6.54 1.31
CA ALA A 107 8.21 6.39 0.40
C ALA A 107 7.10 5.53 1.03
N LEU A 108 7.45 4.43 1.71
CA LEU A 108 6.48 3.65 2.47
C LEU A 108 5.87 4.48 3.60
N GLN A 109 6.68 5.17 4.40
CA GLN A 109 6.17 6.00 5.49
C GLN A 109 5.19 7.08 4.99
N ARG A 110 5.49 7.76 3.87
CA ARG A 110 4.54 8.69 3.23
C ARG A 110 3.24 8.02 2.83
N PHE A 111 3.33 6.83 2.22
CA PHE A 111 2.14 6.08 1.82
C PHE A 111 1.27 5.73 3.03
N ILE A 112 1.88 5.28 4.13
CA ILE A 112 1.19 4.92 5.38
C ILE A 112 0.53 6.13 6.03
N VAL A 113 1.23 7.26 6.16
CA VAL A 113 0.62 8.50 6.67
C VAL A 113 -0.57 8.92 5.81
N ALA A 114 -0.44 8.89 4.47
CA ALA A 114 -1.55 9.19 3.58
C ALA A 114 -2.73 8.19 3.67
N GLN A 115 -2.49 6.94 4.08
CA GLN A 115 -3.58 6.00 4.38
C GLN A 115 -4.24 6.33 5.72
N GLN A 116 -3.46 6.73 6.73
CA GLN A 116 -3.97 7.16 8.03
C GLN A 116 -4.85 8.39 7.90
N GLU A 117 -4.44 9.38 7.12
CA GLU A 117 -5.24 10.59 6.79
C GLU A 117 -6.57 10.25 6.09
N ARG A 118 -6.65 9.08 5.43
CA ARG A 118 -7.89 8.57 4.81
C ARG A 118 -8.74 7.73 5.75
N GLY A 119 -8.38 7.65 7.03
CA GLY A 119 -9.12 6.95 8.07
C GLY A 119 -8.70 5.50 8.32
N MET A 120 -7.57 5.04 7.78
CA MET A 120 -7.02 3.73 8.16
C MET A 120 -6.32 3.81 9.52
N LEU A 121 -6.55 2.80 10.37
CA LEU A 121 -5.77 2.61 11.58
C LEU A 121 -4.38 2.07 11.21
N ILE A 122 -3.34 2.54 11.89
CA ILE A 122 -1.97 2.04 11.71
C ILE A 122 -1.54 1.36 13.00
N ALA A 123 -1.03 0.14 12.90
CA ALA A 123 -0.47 -0.58 14.04
C ALA A 123 0.93 -1.10 13.74
N LEU A 124 1.77 -1.21 14.76
CA LEU A 124 3.09 -1.83 14.66
C LEU A 124 3.06 -3.23 15.27
N CYS A 125 3.62 -4.21 14.57
CA CYS A 125 3.80 -5.58 15.05
C CYS A 125 5.21 -6.04 14.67
N SER A 126 6.15 -5.92 15.61
CA SER A 126 7.55 -6.19 15.36
C SER A 126 8.21 -7.03 16.44
N LYS A 127 9.25 -7.78 16.05
CA LYS A 127 10.07 -8.60 16.94
C LYS A 127 11.26 -7.80 17.47
N ASN A 128 10.96 -6.78 18.25
CA ASN A 128 11.95 -5.90 18.88
C ASN A 128 11.56 -5.68 20.35
N MET A 129 12.46 -5.07 21.13
CA MET A 129 12.08 -4.49 22.41
C MET A 129 11.34 -3.17 22.16
N LEU A 130 10.26 -2.92 22.90
CA LEU A 130 9.48 -1.68 22.77
C LEU A 130 10.33 -0.42 23.00
N ALA A 131 11.31 -0.50 23.89
CA ALA A 131 12.26 0.57 24.15
C ALA A 131 13.05 0.95 22.88
N ASP A 132 13.65 -0.03 22.19
CA ASP A 132 14.44 0.21 20.97
C ASP A 132 13.61 0.86 19.86
N VAL A 133 12.38 0.37 19.66
CA VAL A 133 11.45 0.94 18.67
C VAL A 133 11.14 2.39 19.03
N THR A 134 10.80 2.64 20.29
CA THR A 134 10.46 3.98 20.78
C THR A 134 11.65 4.94 20.68
N GLU A 135 12.85 4.46 21.01
CA GLU A 135 14.10 5.21 20.90
C GLU A 135 14.39 5.56 19.43
N ALA A 136 14.25 4.62 18.50
CA ALA A 136 14.40 4.87 17.07
C ALA A 136 13.47 5.99 16.57
N PHE A 137 12.17 5.91 16.90
CA PHE A 137 11.21 6.96 16.54
C PHE A 137 11.52 8.32 17.19
N THR A 138 12.08 8.31 18.39
CA THR A 138 12.40 9.53 19.14
C THR A 138 13.68 10.19 18.60
N GLN A 139 14.78 9.46 18.50
CA GLN A 139 16.06 10.00 18.01
C GLN A 139 15.99 10.39 16.53
N ARG A 140 15.29 9.59 15.71
CA ARG A 140 15.15 9.85 14.27
C ARG A 140 13.88 10.63 13.94
N ARG A 141 13.29 11.31 14.93
CA ARG A 141 12.06 12.10 14.74
C ARG A 141 12.24 13.19 13.67
N GLY A 142 13.44 13.74 13.46
CA GLY A 142 13.68 14.71 12.38
C GLY A 142 13.66 14.09 10.98
N ASP A 143 14.06 12.82 10.86
CA ASP A 143 14.27 12.16 9.57
C ASP A 143 13.05 11.32 9.13
N MET A 144 12.30 10.78 10.08
CA MET A 144 11.13 9.96 9.81
C MET A 144 9.90 10.80 9.50
N ILE A 145 9.03 10.29 8.65
CA ILE A 145 7.75 10.90 8.29
C ILE A 145 6.65 10.33 9.16
N LEU A 146 6.65 9.01 9.37
CA LEU A 146 5.76 8.35 10.30
C LEU A 146 6.14 8.73 11.74
N LYS A 147 5.17 9.21 12.51
CA LYS A 147 5.33 9.52 13.94
C LYS A 147 4.48 8.57 14.76
N ILE A 148 5.12 7.89 15.72
CA ILE A 148 4.46 6.89 16.54
C ILE A 148 3.32 7.48 17.38
N ASP A 149 3.52 8.69 17.91
CA ASP A 149 2.57 9.41 18.76
C ASP A 149 1.38 10.05 18.00
N GLN A 150 1.53 10.28 16.70
CA GLN A 150 0.50 10.95 15.90
C GLN A 150 -0.27 10.00 14.98
N HIS A 151 0.40 8.99 14.44
CA HIS A 151 -0.14 8.18 13.35
C HIS A 151 -0.42 6.73 13.77
N VAL A 152 0.22 6.21 14.81
CA VAL A 152 0.11 4.80 15.21
C VAL A 152 -0.92 4.65 16.33
N SER A 153 -1.89 3.78 16.12
CA SER A 153 -2.99 3.50 17.04
C SER A 153 -2.66 2.44 18.09
N ALA A 154 -1.81 1.47 17.75
CA ALA A 154 -1.41 0.40 18.66
C ALA A 154 -0.04 -0.18 18.29
N VAL A 155 0.68 -0.69 19.28
CA VAL A 155 2.05 -1.21 19.11
C VAL A 155 2.20 -2.53 19.87
N LYS A 156 2.62 -3.57 19.15
CA LYS A 156 3.14 -4.82 19.71
C LYS A 156 4.60 -4.99 19.26
N ALA A 157 5.51 -4.57 20.13
CA ALA A 157 6.95 -4.76 19.97
C ALA A 157 7.44 -5.68 21.10
N ASN A 158 7.51 -6.98 20.80
CA ASN A 158 7.92 -8.01 21.74
C ASN A 158 8.36 -9.29 20.99
N TRP A 159 8.78 -10.32 21.71
CA TRP A 159 9.25 -11.58 21.13
C TRP A 159 8.15 -12.64 20.89
N GLN A 160 6.87 -12.32 21.11
CA GLN A 160 5.77 -13.24 20.82
C GLN A 160 5.60 -13.47 19.30
N PRO A 161 5.00 -14.60 18.88
CA PRO A 161 4.67 -14.82 17.49
C PRO A 161 3.83 -13.68 16.90
N LYS A 162 4.14 -13.25 15.66
CA LYS A 162 3.40 -12.16 14.99
C LYS A 162 1.91 -12.50 14.83
N SER A 163 1.57 -13.77 14.64
CA SER A 163 0.17 -14.22 14.59
C SER A 163 -0.60 -13.88 15.87
N GLU A 164 0.00 -14.14 17.04
CA GLU A 164 -0.60 -13.84 18.34
C GLU A 164 -0.72 -12.34 18.56
N ASN A 165 0.34 -11.59 18.27
CA ASN A 165 0.32 -10.13 18.36
C ASN A 165 -0.73 -9.50 17.44
N ILE A 166 -0.93 -10.03 16.23
CA ILE A 166 -1.98 -9.55 15.31
C ILE A 166 -3.37 -9.85 15.85
N THR A 167 -3.60 -11.02 16.44
CA THR A 167 -4.88 -11.33 17.11
C THR A 167 -5.14 -10.36 18.26
N GLN A 168 -4.14 -10.13 19.12
CA GLN A 168 -4.25 -9.17 20.21
C GLN A 168 -4.51 -7.74 19.70
N LEU A 169 -3.84 -7.31 18.63
CA LEU A 169 -4.08 -6.01 18.00
C LEU A 169 -5.50 -5.89 17.45
N ALA A 170 -6.04 -6.95 16.85
CA ALA A 170 -7.41 -6.96 16.36
C ALA A 170 -8.42 -6.81 17.51
N GLU A 171 -8.20 -7.51 18.63
CA GLU A 171 -9.02 -7.39 19.84
C GLU A 171 -8.94 -5.98 20.45
N GLU A 172 -7.73 -5.45 20.64
CA GLU A 172 -7.47 -4.12 21.20
C GLU A 172 -8.14 -3.01 20.37
N LEU A 173 -8.06 -3.12 19.04
CA LEU A 173 -8.67 -2.18 18.11
C LEU A 173 -10.15 -2.47 17.82
N SER A 174 -10.74 -3.50 18.45
CA SER A 174 -12.12 -3.94 18.21
C SER A 174 -12.46 -4.21 16.73
N LEU A 175 -11.54 -4.86 16.01
CA LEU A 175 -11.63 -5.23 14.60
C LEU A 175 -11.86 -6.74 14.42
N GLY A 176 -12.37 -7.15 13.25
CA GLY A 176 -12.47 -8.57 12.88
C GLY A 176 -13.72 -9.30 13.39
N LYS A 177 -14.69 -8.57 13.94
CA LYS A 177 -16.07 -9.05 14.18
C LYS A 177 -16.90 -9.00 12.91
#